data_AF-A0AAD7EV20-F1
#
_entry.id   AF-A0AAD7EV20-F1
#
_cell.length_a   1.000
_cell.length_b   1.000
_cell.length_c   1.000
_cell.angle_alpha   90.00
_cell.angle_beta   90.00
_cell.angle_gamma   90.00
#
_symmetry.space_group_name_H-M   'P 1'
#
loop_
_entity.id
_entity.type
_entity.pdbx_description
1 polymer ?
#
loop_
_entity_poly.entity_id
_entity_poly.type
_entity_poly.pdbx_seq_one_letter_code
_entity_poly.pdbx_strand_id
1 'polypeptide(L)'
;MWTFTIVTTAANSEFSWLHERQPVTLHTPEALAAWLDTSSLKWSSDLVPLLAPTTCALECYQVPKEVGKVGTESSTFIEPVENRKDGIQALFNKQKQAQAASPKKTPLKRRLSPADDDEIVVLDGPSSSKKKKPHPPDDDDDDEIEIVDGPSSPKKSKPTPK
;
A
#
# COMPACT_ATOMS: atom_id res chain seq x y z
N MET A 1 -5.69 -6.15 -34.68
CA MET A 1 -5.49 -6.03 -33.23
C MET A 1 -5.51 -7.43 -32.65
N TRP A 2 -4.48 -7.81 -31.91
CA TRP A 2 -4.42 -9.09 -31.20
C TRP A 2 -4.52 -8.78 -29.71
N THR A 3 -5.39 -9.51 -29.00
CA THR A 3 -5.58 -9.38 -27.56
C THR A 3 -5.55 -10.76 -26.94
N PHE A 4 -5.25 -10.82 -25.65
CA PHE A 4 -5.23 -12.06 -24.89
C PHE A 4 -5.83 -11.82 -23.51
N THR A 5 -6.14 -12.90 -22.83
CA THR A 5 -6.56 -12.90 -21.43
C THR A 5 -5.76 -13.95 -20.67
N ILE A 6 -5.59 -13.75 -19.37
CA ILE A 6 -4.96 -14.73 -18.49
C ILE A 6 -6.05 -15.64 -17.93
N VAL A 7 -5.90 -16.95 -18.14
CA VAL A 7 -6.78 -17.95 -17.53
C VAL A 7 -6.40 -18.10 -16.06
N THR A 8 -7.41 -18.16 -15.20
CA THR A 8 -7.22 -18.32 -13.76
C THR A 8 -7.97 -19.54 -13.25
N THR A 9 -7.57 -19.99 -12.08
CA THR A 9 -8.22 -21.06 -11.32
C THR A 9 -8.35 -20.64 -9.85
N ALA A 10 -8.91 -21.51 -9.01
CA ALA A 10 -8.96 -21.29 -7.56
C ALA A 10 -7.53 -21.21 -7.00
N ALA A 11 -7.30 -20.36 -5.99
CA ALA A 11 -6.03 -20.36 -5.28
C ALA A 11 -5.77 -21.73 -4.62
N ASN A 12 -4.49 -22.10 -4.49
CA ASN A 12 -4.14 -23.26 -3.68
C ASN A 12 -4.33 -22.91 -2.19
N SER A 13 -4.33 -23.91 -1.32
CA SER A 13 -4.51 -23.70 0.12
C SER A 13 -3.41 -22.86 0.77
N GLU A 14 -2.22 -22.80 0.15
CA GLU A 14 -1.08 -22.03 0.66
C GLU A 14 -1.25 -20.52 0.43
N PHE A 15 -1.97 -20.11 -0.61
CA PHE A 15 -2.18 -18.70 -0.98
C PHE A 15 -3.61 -18.21 -0.82
N SER A 16 -4.53 -19.05 -0.31
CA SER A 16 -5.92 -18.64 -0.10
C SER A 16 -6.08 -17.46 0.87
N TRP A 17 -5.12 -17.27 1.79
CA TRP A 17 -5.08 -16.09 2.67
C TRP A 17 -4.73 -14.80 1.91
N LEU A 18 -4.03 -14.90 0.77
CA LEU A 18 -3.62 -13.76 -0.04
C LEU A 18 -4.72 -13.37 -1.04
N HIS A 19 -5.31 -14.35 -1.72
CA HIS A 19 -6.39 -14.14 -2.68
C HIS A 19 -7.14 -15.46 -3.01
N GLU A 20 -8.40 -15.37 -3.44
CA GLU A 20 -9.25 -16.54 -3.77
C GLU A 20 -8.94 -17.16 -5.15
N ARG A 21 -8.25 -16.43 -6.02
CA ARG A 21 -7.90 -16.83 -7.40
C ARG A 21 -6.41 -16.69 -7.66
N GLN A 22 -5.90 -17.56 -8.53
CA GLN A 22 -4.52 -17.52 -9.04
C GLN A 22 -4.49 -17.76 -10.56
N PRO A 23 -3.44 -17.35 -11.29
CA PRO A 23 -3.28 -17.72 -12.68
C PRO A 23 -3.08 -19.24 -12.83
N VAL A 24 -3.56 -19.80 -13.94
CA VAL A 24 -3.17 -21.14 -14.36
C VAL A 24 -1.69 -21.08 -14.76
N THR A 25 -0.87 -21.94 -14.13
CA THR A 25 0.57 -21.95 -14.37
C THR A 25 1.00 -23.31 -14.91
N LEU A 26 1.70 -23.29 -16.04
CA LEU A 26 2.20 -24.49 -16.72
C LEU A 26 3.69 -24.64 -16.39
N HIS A 27 4.04 -25.66 -15.61
CA HIS A 27 5.40 -25.78 -15.04
C HIS A 27 6.29 -26.78 -15.78
N THR A 28 5.70 -27.63 -16.62
CA THR A 28 6.46 -28.63 -17.38
C THR A 28 6.46 -28.29 -18.88
N PRO A 29 7.54 -28.64 -19.61
CA PRO A 29 7.59 -28.46 -21.06
C PRO A 29 6.45 -29.16 -21.80
N GLU A 30 6.01 -30.32 -21.31
CA GLU A 30 4.92 -31.11 -21.91
C GLU A 30 3.58 -30.39 -21.77
N ALA A 31 3.31 -29.82 -20.59
CA ALA A 31 2.10 -29.01 -20.35
C ALA A 31 2.07 -27.79 -21.26
N LEU A 32 3.22 -27.11 -21.43
CA LEU A 32 3.34 -25.96 -22.33
C LEU A 32 3.15 -26.37 -23.80
N ALA A 33 3.74 -27.48 -24.24
CA ALA A 33 3.60 -28.00 -25.60
C ALA A 33 2.15 -28.38 -25.90
N ALA A 34 1.48 -29.07 -24.97
CA ALA A 34 0.06 -29.41 -25.09
C ALA A 34 -0.83 -28.16 -25.15
N TRP A 35 -0.55 -27.13 -24.35
CA TRP A 35 -1.30 -25.88 -24.36
C TRP A 35 -1.14 -25.07 -25.66
N LEU A 36 0.06 -25.09 -26.25
CA LEU A 36 0.38 -24.37 -27.49
C LEU A 36 0.03 -25.16 -28.76
N ASP A 37 -0.33 -26.44 -28.66
CA ASP A 37 -0.75 -27.23 -29.81
C ASP A 37 -2.16 -26.82 -30.27
N THR A 38 -2.16 -25.98 -31.32
CA THR A 38 -3.38 -25.48 -31.96
C THR A 38 -3.79 -26.28 -33.19
N SER A 39 -3.09 -27.38 -33.52
CA SER A 39 -3.31 -28.15 -34.75
C SER A 39 -4.75 -28.69 -34.90
N SER A 40 -5.39 -29.03 -33.78
CA SER A 40 -6.77 -29.56 -33.76
C SER A 40 -7.84 -28.47 -33.92
N LEU A 41 -7.50 -27.20 -33.66
CA LEU A 41 -8.40 -26.04 -33.56
C LEU A 41 -9.65 -26.28 -32.68
N LYS A 42 -9.56 -27.22 -31.72
CA LYS A 42 -10.66 -27.64 -30.86
C LYS A 42 -10.22 -27.69 -29.41
N TRP A 43 -11.15 -27.42 -28.51
CA TRP A 43 -10.97 -27.67 -27.09
C TRP A 43 -10.97 -29.18 -26.82
N SER A 44 -9.88 -29.72 -26.26
CA SER A 44 -9.79 -31.13 -25.84
C SER A 44 -10.02 -31.26 -24.33
N SER A 45 -10.62 -32.37 -23.91
CA SER A 45 -10.69 -32.77 -22.50
C SER A 45 -9.31 -32.90 -21.87
N ASP A 46 -8.28 -33.17 -22.66
CA ASP A 46 -6.90 -33.36 -22.20
C ASP A 46 -6.27 -32.05 -21.69
N LEU A 47 -6.84 -30.89 -22.05
CA LEU A 47 -6.41 -29.59 -21.55
C LEU A 47 -7.00 -29.25 -20.18
N VAL A 48 -8.10 -29.89 -19.77
CA VAL A 48 -8.79 -29.60 -18.51
C VAL A 48 -7.88 -29.79 -17.29
N PRO A 49 -7.06 -30.87 -17.19
CA PRO A 49 -6.12 -31.03 -16.09
C PRO A 49 -5.07 -29.91 -16.00
N LEU A 50 -4.71 -29.29 -17.13
CA LEU A 50 -3.74 -28.19 -17.16
C LEU A 50 -4.27 -26.92 -16.48
N LEU A 51 -5.58 -26.79 -16.31
CA LEU A 51 -6.23 -25.64 -15.66
C LEU A 51 -6.34 -25.78 -14.13
N ALA A 52 -5.85 -26.87 -13.56
CA ALA A 52 -5.89 -27.10 -12.12
C ALA A 52 -5.01 -26.07 -11.37
N PRO A 53 -5.34 -25.76 -10.10
CA PRO A 53 -4.46 -25.03 -9.20
C PRO A 53 -3.05 -25.64 -9.20
N THR A 54 -2.02 -24.80 -9.21
CA THR A 54 -0.64 -25.31 -9.17
C THR A 54 -0.37 -26.08 -7.89
N THR A 55 0.35 -27.18 -8.02
CA THR A 55 0.89 -27.98 -6.91
C THR A 55 2.35 -27.67 -6.62
N CYS A 56 2.95 -26.73 -7.35
CA CYS A 56 4.31 -26.29 -7.10
C CYS A 56 4.37 -25.40 -5.85
N ALA A 57 5.42 -25.57 -5.05
CA ALA A 57 5.72 -24.65 -3.96
C ALA A 57 6.04 -23.27 -4.55
N LEU A 58 5.27 -22.26 -4.17
CA LEU A 58 5.59 -20.86 -4.50
C LEU A 58 6.06 -20.14 -3.24
N GLU A 59 6.85 -19.11 -3.41
CA GLU A 59 7.26 -18.22 -2.33
C GLU A 59 6.55 -16.87 -2.49
N CYS A 60 6.07 -16.32 -1.38
CA CYS A 60 5.44 -15.00 -1.36
C CYS A 60 6.01 -14.17 -0.22
N TYR A 61 6.33 -12.91 -0.51
CA TYR A 61 6.83 -11.94 0.45
C TYR A 61 6.27 -10.56 0.15
N GLN A 62 6.27 -9.69 1.16
CA GLN A 62 5.79 -8.33 1.01
C GLN A 62 6.77 -7.50 0.18
N VAL A 63 6.21 -6.79 -0.81
CA VAL A 63 6.93 -5.86 -1.69
C VAL A 63 6.46 -4.41 -1.46
N PRO A 64 7.19 -3.41 -1.97
CA PRO A 64 6.83 -2.01 -1.80
C PRO A 64 5.49 -1.63 -2.45
N LYS A 65 4.77 -0.68 -1.85
CA LYS A 65 3.45 -0.24 -2.35
C LYS A 65 3.52 0.49 -3.68
N GLU A 66 4.69 1.04 -4.00
CA GLU A 66 4.97 1.78 -5.23
C GLU A 66 4.72 0.93 -6.50
N VAL A 67 4.77 -0.40 -6.39
CA VAL A 67 4.40 -1.32 -7.49
C VAL A 67 2.95 -1.12 -7.97
N GLY A 68 2.06 -0.60 -7.11
CA GLY A 68 0.67 -0.32 -7.45
C GLY A 68 0.47 0.97 -8.26
N LYS A 69 1.52 1.78 -8.45
CA LYS A 69 1.44 3.03 -9.21
C LYS A 69 1.69 2.75 -10.69
N VAL A 70 0.64 2.90 -11.49
CA VAL A 70 0.70 2.74 -12.95
C VAL A 70 1.59 3.84 -13.55
N GLY A 71 2.43 3.48 -14.53
CA GLY A 71 3.36 4.40 -15.21
C GLY A 71 4.70 4.60 -14.51
N THR A 72 5.00 3.79 -13.48
CA THR A 72 6.34 3.72 -12.87
C THR A 72 6.86 2.29 -12.93
N GLU A 73 8.11 2.13 -13.35
CA GLU A 73 8.81 0.85 -13.42
C GLU A 73 10.09 0.90 -12.58
N SER A 74 10.36 -0.16 -11.82
CA SER A 74 11.65 -0.35 -11.15
C SER A 74 11.87 -1.82 -10.82
N SER A 75 13.09 -2.33 -10.98
CA SER A 75 13.45 -3.67 -10.52
C SER A 75 13.34 -3.83 -9.00
N THR A 76 13.40 -2.73 -8.25
CA THR A 76 13.29 -2.74 -6.78
C THR A 76 11.86 -3.04 -6.29
N PHE A 77 10.86 -3.01 -7.17
CA PHE A 77 9.46 -3.28 -6.80
C PHE A 77 9.17 -4.74 -6.52
N ILE A 78 10.08 -5.65 -6.86
CA ILE A 78 10.00 -7.08 -6.52
C ILE A 78 10.95 -7.46 -5.40
N GLU A 79 11.66 -6.52 -4.78
CA GLU A 79 12.53 -6.82 -3.65
C GLU A 79 11.72 -6.90 -2.34
N PRO A 80 12.04 -7.84 -1.43
CA PRO A 80 11.39 -7.89 -0.12
C PRO A 80 11.57 -6.57 0.65
N VAL A 81 10.50 -6.07 1.27
CA VAL A 81 10.54 -4.83 2.07
C VAL A 81 11.58 -4.87 3.18
N GLU A 82 11.84 -6.05 3.75
CA GLU A 82 12.84 -6.27 4.80
C GLU A 82 14.28 -6.00 4.33
N ASN A 83 14.56 -6.19 3.04
CA ASN A 83 15.90 -6.02 2.47
C ASN A 83 16.17 -4.58 2.01
N ARG A 84 15.19 -3.68 2.11
CA ARG A 84 15.31 -2.30 1.65
C ARG A 84 16.09 -1.43 2.64
N LYS A 85 17.15 -0.79 2.14
CA LYS A 85 18.00 0.15 2.88
C LYS A 85 17.28 1.45 3.25
N ASP A 86 16.21 1.79 2.54
CA ASP A 86 15.41 3.00 2.69
C ASP A 86 14.03 2.75 3.34
N GLY A 87 13.77 1.52 3.80
CA GLY A 87 12.52 1.16 4.47
C GLY A 87 12.37 1.79 5.86
N ILE A 88 11.14 1.78 6.39
CA ILE A 88 10.82 2.31 7.74
C ILE A 88 11.67 1.61 8.82
N GLN A 89 11.99 0.32 8.64
CA GLN A 89 12.91 -0.41 9.53
C GLN A 89 14.31 0.24 9.60
N ALA A 90 14.83 0.77 8.49
CA ALA A 90 16.10 1.49 8.47
C ALA A 90 16.01 2.80 9.26
N LEU A 91 14.86 3.48 9.24
CA LEU A 91 14.62 4.67 10.07
C LEU A 91 14.59 4.34 11.56
N PHE A 92 13.90 3.26 11.97
CA PHE A 92 13.89 2.80 13.36
C PHE A 92 15.28 2.35 13.84
N ASN A 93 16.05 1.66 13.00
CA ASN A 93 17.42 1.26 13.33
C ASN A 93 18.35 2.48 13.48
N LYS A 94 18.21 3.49 12.61
CA LYS A 94 18.96 4.75 12.73
C LYS A 94 18.60 5.50 14.01
N GLN A 95 17.34 5.49 14.44
CA GLN A 95 16.92 6.11 15.70
C GLN A 95 17.45 5.36 16.93
N LYS A 96 17.45 4.01 16.93
CA LYS A 96 18.06 3.20 17.99
C LYS A 96 19.57 3.44 18.11
N GLN A 97 20.28 3.53 16.99
CA GLN A 97 21.71 3.85 17.00
C GLN A 97 21.99 5.27 17.49
N ALA A 98 21.17 6.26 17.12
CA ALA A 98 21.29 7.63 17.63
C ALA A 98 21.01 7.76 19.14
N GLN A 99 20.08 6.96 19.68
CA GLN A 99 19.82 6.90 21.12
C GLN A 99 20.93 6.18 21.89
N ALA A 100 21.56 5.15 21.32
CA ALA A 100 22.70 4.46 21.92
C ALA A 100 24.00 5.29 21.87
N ALA A 101 24.14 6.19 20.89
CA ALA A 101 25.30 7.07 20.72
C ALA A 101 25.18 8.43 21.46
N SER A 102 24.05 8.70 22.13
CA SER A 102 23.85 9.94 22.89
C SER A 102 24.44 9.80 24.31
N PRO A 103 25.42 10.62 24.72
CA PRO A 103 25.92 10.60 26.09
C PRO A 103 24.81 11.07 27.05
N LYS A 104 24.62 10.33 28.16
CA LYS A 104 23.66 10.62 29.23
C LYS A 104 23.82 12.07 29.71
N LYS A 105 23.00 12.99 29.22
CA LYS A 105 22.85 14.31 29.84
C LYS A 105 21.98 14.14 31.08
N THR A 106 22.61 14.27 32.25
CA THR A 106 21.98 14.35 33.57
C THR A 106 20.86 15.41 33.58
N PRO A 107 19.69 15.13 34.19
CA PRO A 107 18.63 16.12 34.29
C PRO A 107 19.03 17.21 35.30
N LEU A 108 19.30 18.42 34.80
CA LEU A 108 19.51 19.59 35.64
C LEU A 108 18.15 20.01 36.22
N LYS A 109 17.96 19.80 37.53
CA LYS A 109 16.81 20.32 38.28
C LYS A 109 16.77 21.85 38.15
N ARG A 110 15.82 22.39 37.37
CA ARG A 110 15.44 23.81 37.48
C ARG A 110 14.82 24.04 38.86
N ARG A 111 15.56 24.70 39.74
CA ARG A 111 15.01 25.30 40.97
C ARG A 111 14.23 26.54 40.54
N LEU A 112 12.93 26.54 40.80
CA LEU A 112 12.11 27.76 40.82
C LEU A 112 12.38 28.44 42.17
N SER A 113 12.77 29.71 42.13
CA SER A 113 12.70 30.61 43.29
C SER A 113 11.84 31.84 42.92
N PRO A 114 10.93 32.30 43.81
CA PRO A 114 9.99 33.37 43.53
C PRO A 114 10.58 34.78 43.64
N ALA A 115 9.80 35.75 43.16
CA ALA A 115 10.05 37.17 42.96
C ALA A 115 10.20 38.01 44.24
N ASP A 116 10.78 39.21 44.08
CA ASP A 116 10.34 40.56 44.53
C ASP A 116 11.60 41.47 44.57
N ASP A 117 11.79 42.41 43.63
CA ASP A 117 11.36 43.83 43.57
C ASP A 117 12.50 44.77 44.02
N ASP A 118 12.97 45.68 43.12
CA ASP A 118 13.44 47.05 43.41
C ASP A 118 14.15 47.74 42.20
N GLU A 119 13.57 48.89 41.83
CA GLU A 119 14.01 50.13 41.16
C GLU A 119 14.94 50.24 39.91
N ILE A 120 14.28 50.72 38.85
CA ILE A 120 14.55 51.67 37.73
C ILE A 120 15.92 52.40 37.64
N VAL A 121 16.52 52.37 36.44
CA VAL A 121 17.10 53.59 35.78
C VAL A 121 16.99 53.53 34.25
N VAL A 122 16.53 54.64 33.69
CA VAL A 122 16.16 54.94 32.30
C VAL A 122 17.40 55.27 31.45
N LEU A 123 17.51 54.74 30.22
CA LEU A 123 18.25 55.37 29.12
C LEU A 123 17.59 55.08 27.75
N ASP A 124 17.71 56.09 26.89
CA ASP A 124 16.97 56.47 25.67
C ASP A 124 17.10 55.53 24.44
N GLY A 125 16.14 55.60 23.48
CA GLY A 125 15.94 54.67 22.32
C GLY A 125 16.94 54.77 21.14
N PRO A 126 16.61 54.43 19.85
CA PRO A 126 15.35 53.91 19.27
C PRO A 126 15.48 52.76 18.22
N SER A 127 14.32 52.31 17.71
CA SER A 127 14.08 51.81 16.32
C SER A 127 14.41 50.35 15.92
N SER A 128 13.35 49.54 15.70
CA SER A 128 12.90 49.12 14.35
C SER A 128 12.28 47.71 14.29
N SER A 129 11.23 47.59 13.48
CA SER A 129 10.81 46.39 12.73
C SER A 129 9.91 45.35 13.41
N LYS A 130 8.59 45.58 13.32
CA LYS A 130 7.53 44.56 13.34
C LYS A 130 7.78 43.50 12.25
N LYS A 131 7.74 42.21 12.60
CA LYS A 131 7.43 41.12 11.64
C LYS A 131 6.34 40.21 12.18
N LYS A 132 5.35 40.00 11.31
CA LYS A 132 4.06 39.33 11.50
C LYS A 132 4.24 37.82 11.67
N LYS A 133 3.37 37.19 12.46
CA LYS A 133 3.11 35.74 12.45
C LYS A 133 2.27 35.39 11.20
N PRO A 134 2.50 34.28 10.49
CA PRO A 134 1.57 33.80 9.47
C PRO A 134 0.40 33.04 10.09
N HIS A 135 -0.77 33.31 9.54
CA HIS A 135 -2.06 32.64 9.72
C HIS A 135 -2.07 31.36 8.86
N PRO A 136 -2.67 30.24 9.28
CA PRO A 136 -2.97 29.13 8.37
C PRO A 136 -4.07 29.55 7.38
N PRO A 137 -4.00 29.15 6.09
CA PRO A 137 -5.13 29.29 5.19
C PRO A 137 -6.24 28.29 5.58
N ASP A 138 -7.45 28.81 5.61
CA ASP A 138 -8.70 28.05 5.63
C ASP A 138 -8.85 27.31 4.30
N ASP A 139 -9.00 25.98 4.36
CA ASP A 139 -9.46 25.16 3.24
C ASP A 139 -10.98 25.00 3.40
N ASP A 140 -11.73 25.94 2.83
CA ASP A 140 -13.10 25.73 2.39
C ASP A 140 -13.01 25.26 0.92
N ASP A 141 -13.36 24.01 0.65
CA ASP A 141 -14.26 23.69 -0.46
C ASP A 141 -14.84 22.27 -0.27
N ASP A 142 -16.16 22.30 -0.25
CA ASP A 142 -17.13 21.26 0.05
C ASP A 142 -17.48 20.54 -1.26
N ASP A 143 -16.91 19.36 -1.51
CA ASP A 143 -17.39 18.49 -2.59
C ASP A 143 -18.43 17.50 -2.03
N GLU A 144 -19.67 17.97 -2.13
CA GLU A 144 -20.93 17.26 -1.96
C GLU A 144 -20.94 15.92 -2.73
N ILE A 145 -20.95 14.80 -2.00
CA ILE A 145 -21.14 13.48 -2.57
C ILE A 145 -22.61 13.26 -2.95
N GLU A 146 -22.94 13.51 -4.21
CA GLU A 146 -24.24 13.18 -4.80
C GLU A 146 -24.39 11.64 -4.89
N ILE A 147 -25.20 11.05 -4.01
CA ILE A 147 -25.56 9.63 -4.07
C ILE A 147 -26.57 9.45 -5.21
N VAL A 148 -26.06 9.06 -6.38
CA VAL A 148 -26.91 8.67 -7.50
C VAL A 148 -27.56 7.32 -7.18
N ASP A 149 -28.88 7.31 -7.00
CA ASP A 149 -29.71 6.13 -6.83
C ASP A 149 -29.44 5.10 -7.96
N GLY A 150 -29.00 3.91 -7.56
CA GLY A 150 -28.78 2.79 -8.47
C GLY A 150 -30.09 2.28 -9.11
N PRO A 151 -30.02 1.63 -10.29
CA PRO A 151 -31.21 1.23 -11.03
C PRO A 151 -32.05 0.17 -10.30
N SER A 152 -33.37 0.40 -10.33
CA SER A 152 -34.44 -0.42 -9.78
C SER A 152 -34.35 -1.90 -10.16
N SER A 153 -34.33 -2.78 -9.15
CA SER A 153 -34.42 -4.23 -9.33
C SER A 153 -35.85 -4.67 -9.72
N PRO A 154 -36.02 -5.62 -10.66
CA PRO A 154 -37.34 -6.06 -11.09
C PRO A 154 -38.09 -6.85 -10.00
N LYS A 155 -39.35 -6.47 -9.76
CA LYS A 155 -40.27 -7.10 -8.82
C LYS A 155 -40.56 -8.56 -9.22
N LYS A 156 -40.34 -9.50 -8.28
CA LYS A 156 -40.85 -10.88 -8.36
C LYS A 156 -42.38 -10.86 -8.37
N SER A 157 -43.01 -11.32 -9.45
CA SER A 157 -44.44 -11.61 -9.49
C SER A 157 -44.76 -12.89 -8.70
N LYS A 158 -45.79 -12.83 -7.84
CA LYS A 158 -46.36 -14.01 -7.17
C LYS A 158 -47.15 -14.84 -8.19
N PRO A 159 -47.18 -16.18 -8.07
CA PRO A 159 -48.06 -17.01 -8.87
C PRO A 159 -49.52 -16.86 -8.40
N THR A 160 -50.43 -16.64 -9.34
CA THR A 160 -51.89 -16.73 -9.12
C THR A 160 -52.35 -18.19 -9.22
N PRO A 161 -53.25 -18.66 -8.33
CA PRO A 161 -53.80 -19.99 -8.43
C PRO A 161 -55.03 -20.00 -9.34
N LYS A 162 -55.09 -20.94 -10.28
CA LYS A 162 -56.35 -21.54 -10.75
C LYS A 162 -56.10 -22.91 -11.37
#